data_AF-A0A7C3P048-F1
#
_entry.id   AF-A0A7C3P048-F1
#
_cell.length_a   1.000
_cell.length_b   1.000
_cell.length_c   1.000
_cell.angle_alpha   90.00
_cell.angle_beta   90.00
_cell.angle_gamma   90.00
#
_symmetry.space_group_name_H-M   'P 1'
#
loop_
_entity.id
_entity.type
_entity.pdbx_description
1 polymer ?
#
loop_
_entity_poly.entity_id
_entity_poly.type
_entity_poly.pdbx_seq_one_letter_code
_entity_poly.pdbx_strand_id
1 'polypeptide(L)'
;MGRWLFHAARGRFVHKDIVKSAPVKHESTVGVMTHYLLGGGLALTYPALFIVSNAPLPDNHVIPGLLWGLATTLLPWIVFYPAFGWGLFGVSAPKETRPVLSPTVTHLVYGLGLGIALNVLSQQWGM
;
A
#
# COMPACT_ATOMS: atom_id res chain seq x y z
N MET A 1 3.62 -3.41 -10.61
CA MET A 1 2.18 -3.19 -10.37
C MET A 1 1.35 -3.19 -11.65
N GLY A 2 1.50 -2.23 -12.58
CA GLY A 2 0.59 -2.16 -13.74
C GLY A 2 0.69 -3.35 -14.69
N ARG A 3 1.91 -3.88 -14.92
CA ARG A 3 2.09 -5.15 -15.65
C ARG A 3 1.30 -6.29 -15.01
N TRP A 4 1.39 -6.42 -13.69
CA TRP A 4 0.65 -7.42 -12.93
C TRP A 4 -0.86 -7.21 -13.07
N LEU A 5 -1.36 -5.97 -12.95
CA LEU A 5 -2.79 -5.68 -13.07
C LEU A 5 -3.34 -6.07 -14.45
N PHE A 6 -2.61 -5.78 -15.52
CA PHE A 6 -3.01 -6.18 -16.88
C PHE A 6 -3.10 -7.68 -17.06
N HIS A 7 -2.13 -8.44 -16.53
CA HIS A 7 -2.15 -9.91 -16.58
C HIS A 7 -3.23 -10.49 -15.67
N ALA A 8 -3.45 -9.90 -14.50
CA ALA A 8 -4.52 -10.27 -13.57
C ALA A 8 -5.91 -10.07 -14.19
N ALA A 9 -6.13 -8.96 -14.93
CA ALA A 9 -7.35 -8.73 -15.69
C ALA A 9 -7.58 -9.77 -16.81
N ARG A 10 -6.55 -10.55 -17.17
CA ARG A 10 -6.61 -11.67 -18.12
C ARG A 10 -6.56 -13.03 -17.42
N GLY A 11 -6.78 -13.08 -16.10
CA GLY A 11 -6.84 -14.30 -15.29
C GLY A 11 -5.49 -14.80 -14.76
N ARG A 12 -4.37 -14.11 -15.07
CA ARG A 12 -3.05 -14.48 -14.56
C ARG A 12 -2.66 -13.60 -13.37
N PHE A 13 -3.00 -14.07 -12.18
CA PHE A 13 -2.74 -13.36 -10.92
C PHE A 13 -1.34 -13.61 -10.35
N VAL A 14 -0.72 -14.75 -10.67
CA VAL A 14 0.57 -15.17 -10.12
C VAL A 14 1.60 -15.36 -11.24
N HIS A 15 2.81 -14.87 -11.02
CA HIS A 15 3.91 -14.92 -11.96
C HIS A 15 5.11 -15.67 -11.36
N LYS A 16 5.89 -16.36 -12.20
CA LYS A 16 7.21 -16.89 -11.80
C LYS A 16 8.20 -15.75 -11.52
N ASP A 17 8.13 -14.73 -12.37
CA ASP A 17 8.85 -13.46 -12.23
C ASP A 17 8.11 -12.41 -13.07
N ILE A 18 7.55 -11.40 -12.42
CA ILE A 18 6.82 -10.32 -13.09
C ILE A 18 7.73 -9.51 -14.02
N VAL A 19 9.02 -9.39 -13.70
CA VAL A 19 10.01 -8.62 -14.48
C VAL A 19 10.24 -9.28 -15.85
N LYS A 20 10.15 -10.61 -15.91
CA LYS A 20 10.28 -11.40 -17.15
C LYS A 20 8.96 -11.60 -17.90
N SER A 21 7.84 -11.17 -17.33
CA SER A 21 6.54 -11.28 -17.98
C SER A 21 6.44 -10.29 -19.13
N ALA A 22 5.68 -10.65 -20.19
CA ALA A 22 5.56 -9.82 -21.38
C ALA A 22 5.12 -8.38 -21.02
N PRO A 23 5.82 -7.35 -21.53
CA PRO A 23 5.49 -5.96 -21.25
C PRO A 23 4.16 -5.59 -21.91
N VAL A 24 3.41 -4.70 -21.26
CA VAL A 24 2.13 -4.19 -21.76
C VAL A 24 2.24 -2.68 -21.99
N LYS A 25 1.65 -2.19 -23.09
CA LYS A 25 1.61 -0.76 -23.39
C LYS A 25 0.97 0.00 -22.21
N HIS A 26 1.57 1.11 -21.80
CA HIS A 26 1.11 1.95 -20.67
C HIS A 26 1.15 1.28 -19.27
N GLU A 27 1.85 0.15 -19.10
CA GLU A 27 1.94 -0.53 -17.80
C GLU A 27 2.52 0.33 -16.66
N SER A 28 3.37 1.30 -16.97
CA SER A 28 3.91 2.23 -15.97
C SER A 28 2.83 3.19 -15.45
N THR A 29 2.13 3.87 -16.36
CA THR A 29 1.03 4.80 -16.03
C THR A 29 -0.06 4.10 -15.24
N VAL A 30 -0.51 2.93 -15.70
CA VAL A 30 -1.51 2.12 -14.99
C VAL A 30 -0.98 1.70 -13.62
N GLY A 31 0.30 1.34 -13.52
CA GLY A 31 0.93 1.00 -12.25
C GLY A 31 0.89 2.13 -11.24
N VAL A 32 1.21 3.35 -11.67
CA VAL A 32 1.18 4.56 -10.84
C VAL A 32 -0.26 4.88 -10.41
N MET A 33 -1.21 4.90 -11.35
CA MET A 33 -2.61 5.15 -11.04
C MET A 33 -3.16 4.13 -10.04
N THR A 34 -2.89 2.84 -10.27
CA THR A 34 -3.32 1.77 -9.36
C THR A 34 -2.74 1.96 -7.96
N HIS A 35 -1.47 2.36 -7.87
CA HIS A 35 -0.82 2.58 -6.58
C HIS A 35 -1.49 3.72 -5.80
N TYR A 36 -1.77 4.85 -6.46
CA TYR A 36 -2.45 5.99 -5.82
C TYR A 36 -3.92 5.71 -5.48
N LEU A 37 -4.64 4.97 -6.33
CA LEU A 37 -6.04 4.59 -6.05
C LEU A 37 -6.14 3.67 -4.83
N LEU A 38 -5.26 2.65 -4.75
CA LEU A 38 -5.19 1.79 -3.57
C LEU A 38 -4.76 2.57 -2.32
N GLY A 39 -3.78 3.46 -2.45
CA GLY A 39 -3.36 4.34 -1.35
C GLY A 39 -4.50 5.23 -0.85
N GLY A 40 -5.25 5.88 -1.75
CA GLY A 40 -6.42 6.68 -1.39
C GLY A 40 -7.51 5.85 -0.69
N GLY A 41 -7.78 4.64 -1.19
CA GLY A 41 -8.70 3.70 -0.53
C GLY A 41 -8.25 3.36 0.90
N LEU A 42 -6.96 3.04 1.08
CA LEU A 42 -6.38 2.75 2.39
C LEU A 42 -6.42 3.95 3.35
N ALA A 43 -6.31 5.17 2.81
CA ALA A 43 -6.39 6.40 3.60
C ALA A 43 -7.80 6.59 4.18
N LEU A 44 -8.83 6.29 3.38
CA LEU A 44 -10.23 6.38 3.80
C LEU A 44 -10.62 5.25 4.76
N THR A 45 -10.06 4.06 4.61
CA THR A 45 -10.35 2.93 5.52
C THR A 45 -9.86 3.19 6.93
N TYR A 46 -8.78 3.95 7.13
CA TYR A 46 -8.24 4.23 8.45
C TYR A 46 -9.26 4.89 9.41
N PRO A 47 -9.84 6.07 9.12
CA PRO A 47 -10.89 6.65 9.97
C PRO A 47 -12.18 5.83 9.94
N ALA A 48 -12.51 5.18 8.80
CA ALA A 48 -13.71 4.37 8.70
C ALA A 48 -13.72 3.19 9.69
N LEU A 49 -12.56 2.61 10.02
CA LEU A 49 -12.47 1.54 11.02
C LEU A 49 -12.93 2.00 12.41
N PHE A 50 -12.59 3.22 12.82
CA PHE A 50 -13.05 3.78 14.10
C PHE A 50 -14.56 4.01 14.08
N ILE A 51 -15.07 4.58 12.98
CA ILE A 51 -16.50 4.85 12.80
C ILE A 51 -17.31 3.54 12.86
N VAL A 52 -16.91 2.52 12.09
CA VAL A 52 -17.64 1.24 12.01
C VAL A 52 -17.56 0.45 13.33
N SER A 53 -16.45 0.57 14.06
CA SER A 53 -16.30 -0.08 15.38
C SER A 53 -16.91 0.71 16.53
N ASN A 54 -17.47 1.90 16.27
CA ASN A 54 -17.92 2.85 17.28
C ASN A 54 -16.82 3.17 18.32
N ALA A 55 -15.55 3.10 17.90
CA ALA A 55 -14.41 3.47 18.72
C ALA A 55 -14.16 4.99 18.59
N PRO A 56 -13.75 5.66 19.68
CA PRO A 56 -13.40 7.06 19.61
C PRO A 56 -12.18 7.25 18.70
N LEU A 57 -12.19 8.34 17.92
CA LEU A 57 -11.00 8.76 17.20
C LEU A 57 -9.91 9.19 18.22
N PRO A 58 -8.64 8.88 17.97
CA PRO A 58 -7.55 9.39 18.80
C PRO A 58 -7.44 10.91 18.73
N ASP A 59 -7.18 11.57 19.86
CA ASP A 59 -6.87 13.01 19.91
C ASP A 59 -5.63 13.39 19.09
N ASN A 60 -4.74 12.41 18.86
CA ASN A 60 -3.56 12.55 18.01
C ASN A 60 -3.35 11.30 17.15
N HIS A 61 -3.43 11.48 15.83
CA HIS A 61 -3.32 10.45 14.81
C HIS A 61 -1.88 10.18 14.32
N VAL A 62 -0.83 10.84 14.82
CA VAL A 62 0.55 10.62 14.33
C VAL A 62 1.00 9.18 14.58
N ILE A 63 0.92 8.69 15.83
CA ILE A 63 1.34 7.32 16.16
C ILE A 63 0.39 6.29 15.54
N PRO A 64 -0.95 6.41 15.66
CA PRO A 64 -1.89 5.54 14.95
C PRO A 64 -1.69 5.50 13.43
N GLY A 65 -1.38 6.65 12.81
CA GLY A 65 -1.10 6.77 11.38
C GLY A 65 0.20 6.05 10.99
N LEU A 66 1.26 6.15 11.78
CA LEU A 66 2.50 5.38 11.58
C LEU A 66 2.25 3.86 11.69
N LEU A 67 1.47 3.42 12.69
CA LEU A 67 1.09 2.02 12.85
C LEU A 67 0.25 1.54 11.68
N TRP A 68 -0.67 2.37 11.18
CA TRP A 68 -1.45 2.09 9.98
C TRP A 68 -0.55 1.95 8.75
N GLY A 69 0.37 2.88 8.54
CA GLY A 69 1.40 2.79 7.51
C GLY A 69 2.16 1.47 7.59
N LEU A 70 2.70 1.13 8.76
CA LEU A 70 3.39 -0.15 8.97
C LEU A 70 2.50 -1.35 8.64
N ALA A 71 1.25 -1.36 9.09
CA ALA A 71 0.29 -2.43 8.81
C ALA A 71 0.04 -2.60 7.30
N THR A 72 -0.08 -1.50 6.55
CA THR A 72 -0.27 -1.58 5.08
C THR A 72 0.96 -2.14 4.35
N THR A 73 2.14 -2.17 4.97
CA THR A 73 3.35 -2.84 4.43
C THR A 73 3.17 -4.35 4.31
N LEU A 74 2.20 -4.93 5.04
CA LEU A 74 1.85 -6.34 4.87
C LEU A 74 1.37 -6.63 3.45
N LEU A 75 0.66 -5.70 2.79
CA LEU A 75 0.16 -5.89 1.43
C LEU A 75 1.27 -6.21 0.42
N PRO A 76 2.35 -5.41 0.29
CA PRO A 76 3.46 -5.80 -0.56
C PRO A 76 4.09 -7.13 -0.12
N TRP A 77 4.35 -7.33 1.17
CA TRP A 77 5.09 -8.49 1.65
C TRP A 77 4.40 -9.84 1.46
N ILE A 78 3.07 -9.91 1.63
CA ILE A 78 2.34 -11.18 1.66
C ILE A 78 1.35 -11.34 0.50
N VAL A 79 0.99 -10.26 -0.19
CA VAL A 79 0.07 -10.31 -1.34
C VAL A 79 0.81 -10.06 -2.63
N PHE A 80 1.39 -8.87 -2.81
CA PHE A 80 1.92 -8.47 -4.11
C PHE A 80 3.26 -9.15 -4.43
N TYR A 81 4.19 -9.28 -3.49
CA TYR A 81 5.47 -9.94 -3.77
C TYR A 81 5.31 -11.42 -4.11
N PRO A 82 4.50 -12.22 -3.39
CA PRO A 82 4.17 -13.57 -3.86
C PRO A 82 3.53 -13.58 -5.24
N ALA A 83 2.57 -12.69 -5.51
CA ALA A 83 1.92 -12.60 -6.83
C ALA A 83 2.90 -12.23 -7.96
N PHE A 84 3.94 -11.46 -7.64
CA PHE A 84 5.00 -11.08 -8.58
C PHE A 84 6.05 -12.18 -8.80
N GLY A 85 6.04 -13.24 -7.99
CA GLY A 85 7.05 -14.30 -8.01
C GLY A 85 8.28 -13.99 -7.15
N TRP A 86 8.20 -13.00 -6.25
CA TRP A 86 9.28 -12.60 -5.37
C TRP A 86 9.24 -13.30 -4.00
N GLY A 87 8.20 -14.10 -3.73
CA GLY A 87 8.02 -14.83 -2.48
C GLY A 87 7.58 -13.93 -1.31
N LEU A 88 7.38 -14.55 -0.13
CA LEU A 88 7.04 -13.82 1.09
C LEU A 88 8.17 -12.87 1.47
N PHE A 89 7.83 -11.64 1.84
CA PHE A 89 8.80 -10.57 2.17
C PHE A 89 9.81 -10.25 1.04
N GLY A 90 9.57 -10.74 -0.18
CA GLY A 90 10.46 -10.54 -1.31
C GLY A 90 11.78 -11.31 -1.21
N VAL A 91 11.81 -12.48 -0.54
CA VAL A 91 13.03 -13.32 -0.41
C VAL A 91 13.68 -13.70 -1.75
N SER A 92 12.91 -13.70 -2.84
CA SER A 92 13.38 -13.97 -4.21
C SER A 92 13.44 -12.72 -5.08
N ALA A 93 13.21 -11.52 -4.52
CA ALA A 93 13.32 -10.27 -5.26
C ALA A 93 14.79 -9.94 -5.59
N PRO A 94 15.05 -9.18 -6.67
CA PRO A 94 16.40 -8.67 -6.94
C PRO A 94 16.92 -7.80 -5.79
N LYS A 95 18.19 -7.96 -5.42
CA LYS A 95 18.78 -7.36 -4.20
C LYS A 95 18.68 -5.83 -4.18
N GLU A 96 18.80 -5.20 -5.34
CA GLU A 96 18.69 -3.76 -5.56
C GLU A 96 17.30 -3.19 -5.21
N THR A 97 16.26 -4.03 -5.21
CA THR A 97 14.89 -3.59 -4.89
C THR A 97 14.65 -3.36 -3.41
N ARG A 98 15.52 -3.88 -2.53
CA ARG A 98 15.42 -3.77 -1.07
C ARG A 98 13.97 -4.06 -0.57
N PRO A 99 13.44 -5.26 -0.81
CA PRO A 99 12.01 -5.56 -0.70
C PRO A 99 11.43 -5.38 0.70
N VAL A 100 12.24 -5.45 1.76
CA VAL A 100 11.77 -5.15 3.12
C VAL A 100 11.84 -3.65 3.40
N LEU A 101 13.02 -3.04 3.20
CA LEU A 101 13.27 -1.66 3.58
C LEU A 101 12.46 -0.66 2.77
N SER A 102 12.44 -0.81 1.43
CA SER A 102 11.80 0.16 0.54
C SER A 102 10.32 0.37 0.84
N PRO A 103 9.45 -0.67 0.86
CA PRO A 103 8.05 -0.45 1.18
C PRO A 103 7.86 -0.01 2.64
N THR A 104 8.65 -0.49 3.59
CA THR A 104 8.54 -0.06 5.00
C THR A 104 8.71 1.45 5.13
N VAL A 105 9.78 2.00 4.56
CA VAL A 105 10.06 3.44 4.63
C VAL A 105 8.95 4.23 3.91
N THR A 106 8.58 3.82 2.71
CA THR A 106 7.51 4.48 1.94
C THR A 106 6.18 4.48 2.69
N HIS A 107 5.81 3.36 3.30
CA HIS A 107 4.54 3.23 4.01
C HIS A 107 4.54 3.94 5.37
N LEU A 108 5.69 4.05 6.05
CA LEU A 108 5.83 4.89 7.24
C LEU A 108 5.65 6.37 6.90
N VAL A 109 6.26 6.85 5.81
CA VAL A 109 6.08 8.24 5.34
C VAL A 109 4.62 8.49 4.97
N TYR A 110 3.98 7.54 4.27
CA TYR A 110 2.55 7.59 3.99
C TYR A 110 1.70 7.66 5.26
N GLY A 111 1.95 6.79 6.24
CA GLY A 111 1.24 6.76 7.52
C GLY A 111 1.41 8.04 8.34
N LEU A 112 2.63 8.61 8.35
CA LEU A 112 2.91 9.89 8.97
C LEU A 112 2.09 11.02 8.32
N GLY A 113 2.09 11.08 6.99
CA GLY A 113 1.30 12.07 6.24
C GLY A 113 -0.20 11.94 6.52
N LEU A 114 -0.72 10.72 6.56
CA LEU A 114 -2.12 10.46 6.90
C LEU A 114 -2.46 10.91 8.33
N GLY A 115 -1.60 10.59 9.29
CA GLY A 115 -1.78 11.00 10.68
C GLY A 115 -1.78 12.53 10.85
N ILE A 116 -0.86 13.23 10.19
CA ILE A 116 -0.82 14.70 10.18
C ILE A 116 -2.09 15.26 9.54
N ALA A 117 -2.51 14.75 8.38
CA ALA A 117 -3.70 15.22 7.69
C ALA A 117 -4.95 15.08 8.57
N LEU A 118 -5.11 13.94 9.24
CA LEU A 118 -6.27 13.73 10.12
C LEU A 118 -6.23 14.56 11.40
N ASN A 119 -5.06 14.84 11.98
CA ASN A 119 -4.96 15.80 13.08
C ASN A 119 -5.44 17.20 12.67
N VAL A 120 -5.07 17.65 11.47
CA VAL A 120 -5.52 18.96 10.97
C VAL A 120 -7.03 18.95 10.74
N LEU A 121 -7.57 17.85 10.20
CA LEU A 121 -9.00 17.71 9.96
C LEU A 121 -9.81 17.59 11.26
N SER A 122 -9.39 16.83 12.26
CA SER A 122 -10.13 16.73 13.52
C SER A 122 -10.21 18.08 14.24
N GLN A 123 -9.13 18.86 14.23
CA GLN A 123 -9.10 20.20 14.82
C GLN A 123 -10.00 21.21 14.11
N GLN A 124 -10.11 21.15 12.77
CA GLN A 124 -10.92 22.09 11.99
C GLN A 124 -12.42 21.79 12.05
N TRP A 125 -12.78 20.51 12.23
CA TRP A 125 -14.18 20.05 12.10
C TRP A 125 -14.80 19.59 13.42
N GLY A 126 -14.08 19.72 14.55
CA GLY A 126 -14.60 19.41 15.89
C GLY A 126 -14.99 17.94 16.10
N MET A 127 -14.34 17.05 15.35
CA MET A 127 -14.50 15.59 15.45
C MET A 127 -13.53 14.99 16.47
#